data_AF-A0A9E6JP79-F1
#
_entry.id   AF-A0A9E6JP79-F1
#
_cell.length_a   1.000
_cell.length_b   1.000
_cell.length_c   1.000
_cell.angle_alpha   90.00
_cell.angle_beta   90.00
_cell.angle_gamma   90.00
#
_symmetry.space_group_name_H-M   'P 1'
#
loop_
_entity.id
_entity.type
_entity.pdbx_description
1 polymer ?
#
loop_
_entity_poly.entity_id
_entity_poly.type
_entity_poly.pdbx_seq_one_letter_code
_entity_poly.pdbx_strand_id
1 'polypeptide(L)'
;DEAGLREALLTGACEGLASLKELEAADWPGAVRRALGAETARLLDAWAPEWIQIPRRRLRVNYGDGAPWVASRLQDFVGLKKGPAIGGGEVPLVLHLLAPNNRAVQVTTDLAGFWQRVYKEMRPGLSRRYPKHHWPEI
;
A
#
# COMPACT_ATOMS: atom_id res chain seq x y z
N ASP A 1 12.72 -10.63 19.50
CA ASP A 1 13.29 -9.71 18.49
C ASP A 1 12.80 -10.14 17.10
N GLU A 2 13.14 -9.41 16.03
CA GLU A 2 12.70 -9.73 14.67
C GLU A 2 13.23 -11.10 14.20
N ALA A 3 14.48 -11.42 14.53
CA ALA A 3 15.12 -12.67 14.16
C ALA A 3 14.41 -13.88 14.78
N GLY A 4 14.10 -13.83 16.08
CA GLY A 4 13.39 -14.90 16.77
C GLY A 4 11.94 -15.07 16.30
N LEU A 5 11.25 -13.98 15.95
CA LEU A 5 9.92 -14.07 15.33
C LEU A 5 9.99 -14.77 13.97
N ARG A 6 10.96 -14.40 13.13
CA ARG A 6 11.16 -15.03 11.82
C ARG A 6 11.45 -16.53 11.95
N GLU A 7 12.33 -16.91 12.87
CA GLU A 7 12.66 -18.32 13.12
C GLU A 7 11.45 -19.11 13.60
N ALA A 8 10.67 -18.58 14.54
CA ALA A 8 9.46 -19.22 15.05
C ALA A 8 8.40 -19.40 13.94
N LEU A 9 8.20 -18.37 13.11
CA LEU A 9 7.24 -18.44 12.00
C LEU A 9 7.66 -19.43 10.92
N LEU A 10 8.94 -19.46 10.56
CA LEU A 10 9.44 -20.42 9.58
C LEU A 10 9.37 -21.84 10.11
N THR A 11 9.74 -22.06 11.38
CA THR A 11 9.63 -23.37 12.03
C THR A 11 8.19 -23.86 12.03
N GLY A 12 7.24 -23.02 12.47
CA GLY A 12 5.82 -23.35 12.46
C GLY A 12 5.25 -23.56 11.06
N ALA A 13 5.68 -22.77 10.07
CA ALA A 13 5.24 -22.93 8.67
C ALA A 13 5.75 -24.23 8.03
N CYS A 14 6.88 -24.76 8.51
CA CYS A 14 7.47 -26.01 8.04
C CYS A 14 6.92 -27.26 8.75
N GLU A 15 6.08 -27.12 9.78
CA GLU A 15 5.53 -28.26 10.52
C GLU A 15 4.79 -29.22 9.57
N GLY A 16 5.18 -30.50 9.60
CA GLY A 16 4.57 -31.56 8.79
C GLY A 16 5.15 -31.73 7.39
N LEU A 17 6.11 -30.90 6.97
CA LEU A 17 6.83 -31.06 5.69
C LEU A 17 8.08 -31.93 5.91
N ALA A 18 8.18 -33.04 5.19
CA ALA A 18 9.23 -34.05 5.37
C ALA A 18 10.24 -34.09 4.21
N SER A 19 10.04 -33.29 3.16
CA SER A 19 10.95 -33.23 2.02
C SER A 19 11.10 -31.83 1.41
N LEU A 20 12.21 -31.60 0.71
CA LEU A 20 12.44 -30.34 -0.02
C LEU A 20 11.37 -30.09 -1.10
N LYS A 21 10.90 -31.16 -1.74
CA LYS A 21 9.82 -31.08 -2.75
C LYS A 21 8.51 -30.57 -2.16
N GLU A 22 8.20 -30.94 -0.93
CA GLU A 22 7.01 -30.45 -0.21
C GLU A 22 7.17 -28.99 0.21
N LEU A 23 8.38 -28.57 0.60
CA LEU A 23 8.71 -27.16 0.87
C LEU A 23 8.56 -26.28 -0.36
N GLU A 24 9.04 -26.73 -1.52
CA GLU A 24 8.91 -26.00 -2.79
C GLU A 24 7.45 -25.85 -3.25
N ALA A 25 6.62 -26.86 -2.95
CA ALA A 25 5.20 -26.87 -3.32
C ALA A 25 4.28 -26.21 -2.27
N ALA A 26 4.82 -25.78 -1.13
CA ALA A 26 4.02 -25.26 -0.03
C ALA A 26 3.38 -23.90 -0.34
N ASP A 27 2.15 -23.70 0.14
CA ASP A 27 1.51 -22.38 0.21
C ASP A 27 2.13 -21.57 1.36
N TRP A 28 3.27 -20.93 1.08
CA TRP A 28 4.03 -20.15 2.06
C TRP A 28 3.21 -19.03 2.71
N PRO A 29 2.46 -18.19 1.97
CA PRO A 29 1.60 -17.19 2.59
C PRO A 29 0.59 -17.80 3.57
N GLY A 30 -0.08 -18.88 3.18
CA GLY A 30 -1.03 -19.57 4.06
C GLY A 30 -0.38 -20.25 5.26
N ALA A 31 0.79 -20.87 5.08
CA ALA A 31 1.53 -21.54 6.14
C ALA A 31 2.00 -20.55 7.22
N VAL A 32 2.61 -19.42 6.81
CA VAL A 32 3.01 -18.37 7.74
C VAL A 32 1.80 -17.75 8.44
N ARG A 33 0.69 -17.53 7.72
CA ARG A 33 -0.56 -17.03 8.32
C ARG A 33 -1.14 -17.99 9.37
N ARG A 34 -1.04 -19.30 9.15
CA ARG A 34 -1.45 -20.31 10.16
C ARG A 34 -0.53 -20.29 11.37
N ALA A 35 0.79 -20.18 11.15
CA ALA A 35 1.79 -20.12 12.22
C ALA A 35 1.63 -18.89 13.14
N LEU A 36 1.07 -17.78 12.64
CA LEU A 36 0.75 -16.59 13.45
C LEU A 36 -0.36 -16.84 14.48
N GLY A 37 -1.21 -17.85 14.27
CA GLY A 37 -2.44 -18.06 15.02
C GLY A 37 -3.59 -17.15 14.56
N ALA A 38 -4.82 -17.58 14.83
CA ALA A 38 -6.02 -16.96 14.27
C ALA A 38 -6.24 -15.50 14.74
N GLU A 39 -5.90 -15.18 15.97
CA GLU A 39 -6.06 -13.82 16.52
C GLU A 39 -5.05 -12.85 15.90
N THR A 40 -3.76 -13.20 15.92
CA THR A 40 -2.69 -12.40 15.31
C THR A 40 -2.91 -12.19 13.82
N ALA A 41 -3.36 -13.23 13.09
CA ALA A 41 -3.68 -13.10 11.67
C ALA A 41 -4.81 -12.09 11.42
N ARG A 42 -5.86 -12.08 12.25
CA ARG A 42 -6.95 -11.10 12.15
C ARG A 42 -6.47 -9.68 12.46
N LEU A 43 -5.63 -9.53 13.47
CA LEU A 43 -5.02 -8.23 13.80
C LEU A 43 -4.13 -7.73 12.66
N LEU A 44 -3.32 -8.61 12.08
CA LEU A 44 -2.49 -8.30 10.92
C LEU A 44 -3.34 -7.80 9.74
N ASP A 45 -4.44 -8.48 9.42
CA ASP A 45 -5.32 -8.08 8.33
C ASP A 45 -6.00 -6.72 8.58
N ALA A 46 -6.30 -6.40 9.84
CA ALA A 46 -6.89 -5.11 10.21
C ALA A 46 -5.85 -3.97 10.22
N TRP A 47 -4.63 -4.24 10.67
CA TRP A 47 -3.59 -3.21 10.87
C TRP A 47 -2.71 -3.01 9.64
N ALA A 48 -2.40 -4.07 8.90
CA ALA A 48 -1.58 -4.06 7.71
C ALA A 48 -2.31 -4.77 6.54
N PRO A 49 -3.44 -4.21 6.07
CA PRO A 49 -4.23 -4.83 5.01
C PRO A 49 -3.46 -4.84 3.69
N GLU A 50 -3.63 -5.89 2.89
CA GLU A 50 -3.06 -5.98 1.53
C GLU A 50 -3.66 -4.93 0.58
N TRP A 51 -4.89 -4.49 0.86
CA TRP A 51 -5.63 -3.54 0.04
C TRP A 51 -6.33 -2.50 0.91
N ILE A 52 -6.30 -1.26 0.47
CA ILE A 52 -7.11 -0.18 1.03
C ILE A 52 -8.20 0.26 0.06
N GLN A 53 -9.31 0.72 0.61
CA GLN A 53 -10.38 1.33 -0.16
C GLN A 53 -10.26 2.86 -0.11
N ILE A 54 -10.17 3.49 -1.27
CA ILE A 54 -10.43 4.92 -1.43
C ILE A 54 -11.77 5.09 -2.18
N PRO A 55 -12.44 6.25 -2.14
CA PRO A 55 -13.75 6.45 -2.75
C PRO A 55 -13.91 5.94 -4.18
N ARG A 56 -12.86 6.08 -5.02
CA ARG A 56 -12.91 5.71 -6.45
C ARG A 56 -12.27 4.37 -6.78
N ARG A 57 -11.50 3.79 -5.85
CA ARG A 57 -10.63 2.65 -6.18
C ARG A 57 -10.23 1.83 -4.97
N ARG A 58 -9.92 0.55 -5.21
CA ARG A 58 -9.21 -0.29 -4.27
C ARG A 58 -7.73 -0.34 -4.67
N LEU A 59 -6.83 0.03 -3.75
CA LEU A 59 -5.40 0.13 -4.00
C LEU A 59 -4.64 -0.95 -3.23
N ARG A 60 -3.68 -1.59 -3.88
CA ARG A 60 -2.78 -2.55 -3.22
C ARG A 60 -1.76 -1.76 -2.40
N VAL A 61 -1.60 -2.12 -1.14
CA VAL A 61 -0.56 -1.56 -0.28
C VAL A 61 0.73 -2.34 -0.53
N ASN A 62 1.82 -1.61 -0.73
CA ASN A 62 3.14 -2.19 -0.90
C ASN A 62 3.88 -2.06 0.42
N TYR A 63 4.20 -3.21 1.01
CA TYR A 63 5.05 -3.34 2.19
C TYR A 63 6.44 -3.78 1.70
N GLY A 64 7.41 -2.89 1.78
CA GLY A 64 8.82 -3.19 1.51
C GLY A 64 9.68 -2.73 2.67
N ASP A 65 10.98 -2.53 2.45
CA ASP A 65 11.92 -2.15 3.53
C ASP A 65 11.74 -0.72 4.05
N GLY A 66 10.83 0.06 3.46
CA GLY A 66 10.53 1.43 3.83
C GLY A 66 9.08 1.64 4.24
N ALA A 67 8.68 2.91 4.31
CA ALA A 67 7.30 3.25 4.63
C ALA A 67 6.30 2.62 3.63
N PRO A 68 5.18 2.07 4.12
CA PRO A 68 4.18 1.44 3.26
C PRO A 68 3.57 2.46 2.30
N TRP A 69 3.36 2.06 1.05
CA TRP A 69 3.00 3.00 -0.01
C TRP A 69 1.96 2.45 -0.97
N VAL A 70 1.24 3.37 -1.61
CA VAL A 70 0.25 3.08 -2.64
C VAL A 70 0.52 3.94 -3.87
N ALA A 71 0.30 3.35 -5.05
CA ALA A 71 0.35 4.07 -6.31
C ALA A 71 -1.02 4.11 -6.97
N SER A 72 -1.44 5.30 -7.36
CA SER A 72 -2.62 5.47 -8.20
C SER A 72 -2.57 6.78 -8.95
N ARG A 73 -3.42 6.91 -9.96
CA ARG A 73 -3.52 8.15 -10.70
C ARG A 73 -3.94 9.27 -9.76
N LEU A 74 -3.36 10.45 -9.92
CA LEU A 74 -3.69 11.63 -9.14
C LEU A 74 -5.21 11.88 -9.08
N GLN A 75 -5.91 11.67 -10.21
CA GLN A 75 -7.36 11.89 -10.29
C GLN A 75 -8.16 10.95 -9.37
N ASP A 76 -7.63 9.77 -9.04
CA ASP A 76 -8.30 8.81 -8.17
C ASP A 76 -8.36 9.34 -6.71
N PHE A 77 -7.50 10.31 -6.34
CA PHE A 77 -7.45 10.97 -5.03
C PHE A 77 -8.22 12.31 -4.95
N VAL A 78 -8.80 12.79 -6.06
CA VAL A 78 -9.58 14.03 -6.06
C VAL A 78 -10.79 13.88 -5.13
N GLY A 79 -10.98 14.87 -4.25
CA GLY A 79 -12.04 14.90 -3.24
C GLY A 79 -11.62 14.35 -1.87
N LEU A 80 -10.47 13.69 -1.77
CA LEU A 80 -9.91 13.27 -0.48
C LEU A 80 -9.14 14.42 0.17
N LYS A 81 -9.57 14.81 1.38
CA LYS A 81 -8.88 15.84 2.18
C LYS A 81 -7.60 15.33 2.83
N LYS A 82 -7.57 14.04 3.19
CA LYS A 82 -6.43 13.37 3.84
C LYS A 82 -6.09 12.11 3.07
N GLY A 83 -4.81 11.75 3.07
CA GLY A 83 -4.35 10.48 2.53
C GLY A 83 -4.87 9.30 3.36
N PRO A 84 -4.99 8.11 2.77
CA PRO A 84 -5.25 6.89 3.52
C PRO A 84 -4.12 6.58 4.50
N ALA A 85 -4.47 5.98 5.62
CA ALA A 85 -3.56 5.50 6.65
C ALA A 85 -3.93 4.08 7.06
N ILE A 86 -2.94 3.33 7.55
CA ILE A 86 -3.09 1.98 8.10
C ILE A 86 -2.67 1.97 9.58
N GLY A 87 -2.64 0.81 10.22
CA GLY A 87 -2.31 0.67 11.64
C GLY A 87 -3.27 1.45 12.53
N GLY A 88 -4.58 1.29 12.31
CA GLY A 88 -5.60 2.06 13.04
C GLY A 88 -5.65 3.55 12.69
N GLY A 89 -4.94 3.99 11.65
CA GLY A 89 -4.87 5.39 11.22
C GLY A 89 -3.60 6.12 11.66
N GLU A 90 -2.68 5.44 12.34
CA GLU A 90 -1.44 6.01 12.85
C GLU A 90 -0.33 6.06 11.80
N VAL A 91 -0.37 5.16 10.81
CA VAL A 91 0.67 5.04 9.79
C VAL A 91 0.15 5.60 8.46
N PRO A 92 0.44 6.87 8.12
CA PRO A 92 0.05 7.43 6.83
C PRO A 92 0.79 6.73 5.70
N LEU A 93 0.06 6.36 4.65
CA LEU A 93 0.66 5.74 3.48
C LEU A 93 1.37 6.79 2.62
N VAL A 94 2.53 6.43 2.08
CA VAL A 94 3.19 7.22 1.05
C VAL A 94 2.39 7.09 -0.25
N LEU A 95 2.01 8.21 -0.83
CA LEU A 95 1.20 8.28 -2.04
C LEU A 95 2.08 8.58 -3.24
N HIS A 96 2.20 7.61 -4.13
CA HIS A 96 2.79 7.79 -5.45
C HIS A 96 1.68 8.26 -6.40
N LEU A 97 1.54 9.57 -6.55
CA LEU A 97 0.53 10.20 -7.40
C LEU A 97 0.99 10.13 -8.85
N LEU A 98 0.30 9.32 -9.64
CA LEU A 98 0.68 9.03 -11.02
C LEU A 98 0.00 9.97 -12.02
N ALA A 99 0.71 10.33 -13.07
CA ALA A 99 0.13 10.88 -14.29
C ALA A 99 -0.57 9.78 -15.12
N PRO A 100 -1.33 10.15 -16.17
CA PRO A 100 -1.99 9.17 -17.06
C PRO A 100 -1.07 8.13 -17.70
N ASN A 101 0.22 8.43 -17.85
CA ASN A 101 1.23 7.49 -18.34
C ASN A 101 1.80 6.56 -17.25
N ASN A 102 1.17 6.49 -16.08
CA ASN A 102 1.58 5.70 -14.91
C ASN A 102 2.96 6.07 -14.31
N ARG A 103 3.55 7.21 -14.69
CA ARG A 103 4.74 7.73 -14.02
C ARG A 103 4.36 8.57 -12.82
N ALA A 104 5.06 8.38 -11.70
CA ALA A 104 4.89 9.22 -10.53
C ALA A 104 5.27 10.65 -10.87
N VAL A 105 4.36 11.58 -10.61
CA VAL A 105 4.60 13.02 -10.73
C VAL A 105 4.81 13.67 -9.38
N GLN A 106 4.28 13.06 -8.32
CA GLN A 106 4.54 13.46 -6.94
C GLN A 106 4.56 12.23 -6.03
N VAL A 107 5.44 12.27 -5.04
CA VAL A 107 5.45 11.33 -3.91
C VAL A 107 5.19 12.15 -2.64
N THR A 108 4.19 11.79 -1.84
CA THR A 108 3.83 12.54 -0.63
C THR A 108 3.09 11.68 0.39
N THR A 109 3.28 11.94 1.68
CA THR A 109 2.39 11.45 2.76
C THR A 109 1.32 12.48 3.13
N ASP A 110 1.56 13.76 2.81
CA ASP A 110 0.63 14.88 3.05
C ASP A 110 -0.17 15.19 1.78
N LEU A 111 -1.34 14.55 1.66
CA LEU A 111 -2.27 14.80 0.56
C LEU A 111 -2.90 16.20 0.65
N ALA A 112 -3.11 16.71 1.88
CA ALA A 112 -3.74 18.02 2.08
C ALA A 112 -2.83 19.15 1.59
N GLY A 113 -1.56 19.14 2.01
CA GLY A 113 -0.56 20.09 1.56
C GLY A 113 -0.23 19.96 0.07
N PHE A 114 -0.31 18.75 -0.49
CA PHE A 114 -0.21 18.54 -1.93
C PHE A 114 -1.27 19.35 -2.69
N TRP A 115 -2.56 19.22 -2.31
CA TRP A 115 -3.63 19.96 -2.99
C TRP A 115 -3.50 21.47 -2.83
N GLN A 116 -3.13 21.94 -1.64
CA GLN A 116 -3.07 23.36 -1.34
C GLN A 116 -1.94 24.10 -2.06
N ARG A 117 -0.78 23.45 -2.23
CA ARG A 117 0.46 24.07 -2.70
C ARG A 117 0.91 23.49 -4.05
N VAL A 118 1.30 22.21 -4.04
CA VAL A 118 2.01 21.56 -5.14
C VAL A 118 1.12 21.35 -6.37
N TYR A 119 -0.13 20.93 -6.17
CA TYR A 119 -1.03 20.63 -7.28
C TYR A 119 -1.30 21.87 -8.16
N LYS A 120 -1.46 23.04 -7.55
CA LYS A 120 -1.75 24.30 -8.26
C LYS A 120 -0.63 24.68 -9.23
N GLU A 121 0.62 24.45 -8.83
CA GLU A 121 1.80 24.70 -9.66
C GLU A 121 1.95 23.66 -10.78
N MET A 122 1.62 22.39 -10.50
CA MET A 122 1.76 21.29 -11.47
C MET A 122 0.63 21.24 -12.49
N ARG A 123 -0.59 21.65 -12.11
CA ARG A 123 -1.81 21.49 -12.92
C ARG A 123 -1.67 22.05 -14.35
N PRO A 124 -1.14 23.26 -14.60
CA PRO A 124 -1.03 23.80 -15.96
C PRO A 124 -0.11 22.96 -16.86
N GLY A 125 1.02 22.48 -16.31
CA GLY A 125 1.95 21.61 -17.03
C GLY A 125 1.33 20.25 -17.35
N LEU A 126 0.62 19.66 -16.38
CA LEU A 126 -0.06 18.38 -16.54
C LEU A 126 -1.23 18.46 -17.53
N SER A 127 -2.05 19.52 -17.46
CA SER A 127 -3.17 19.70 -18.39
C SER A 127 -2.70 19.94 -19.82
N ARG A 128 -1.60 20.67 -20.02
CA ARG A 128 -0.97 20.84 -21.34
C ARG A 128 -0.42 19.53 -21.91
N ARG A 129 0.24 18.71 -21.09
CA ARG A 129 0.79 17.42 -21.52
C ARG A 129 -0.30 16.35 -21.72
N TYR A 130 -1.39 16.43 -20.96
CA TYR A 130 -2.47 15.45 -20.96
C TYR A 130 -3.85 16.13 -21.08
N PRO A 131 -4.17 16.75 -22.24
CA PRO A 131 -5.37 17.59 -22.41
C PRO A 131 -6.68 16.79 -22.39
N LYS A 132 -6.65 15.49 -22.67
CA LYS A 132 -7.82 14.60 -22.66
C LYS A 132 -8.26 14.18 -21.25
N HIS A 133 -7.51 14.55 -20.21
CA HIS A 133 -7.78 14.16 -18.82
C HIS A 133 -8.39 15.31 -18.01
N HIS A 134 -9.17 14.96 -16.99
CA HIS A 134 -9.79 15.93 -16.09
C HIS A 134 -8.79 16.44 -15.04
N TRP A 135 -8.68 17.77 -14.92
CA TRP A 135 -7.78 18.48 -14.02
C TRP A 135 -8.55 19.57 -13.26
N PRO A 136 -9.29 19.22 -12.19
CA PRO A 136 -10.15 20.16 -11.48
C PRO A 136 -9.36 21.27 -10.78
N GLU A 137 -10.00 22.40 -10.48
CA GLU A 137 -9.48 23.33 -9.47
C GLU A 137 -9.87 22.83 -8.08
N ILE A 138 -8.92 22.83 -7.15
CA ILE A 138 -9.05 22.29 -5.78
C ILE A 138 -8.88 23.42 -4.77
#